data_AF-A0A920CC61-F1
#
_entry.id   AF-A0A920CC61-F1
#
_cell.length_a   1.000
_cell.length_b   1.000
_cell.length_c   1.000
_cell.angle_alpha   90.00
_cell.angle_beta   90.00
_cell.angle_gamma   90.00
#
_symmetry.space_group_name_H-M   'P 1'
#
loop_
_entity.id
_entity.type
_entity.pdbx_description
1 polymer ?
#
loop_
_entity_poly.entity_id
_entity_poly.type
_entity_poly.pdbx_seq_one_letter_code
_entity_poly.pdbx_strand_id
1 'polypeptide(L)' 'MKFEDLKPGLPVRIADDHSSGFGGRGGIVLDAGTFQLVSGEYRKGALVDIYEARLVIEAADLEIVELPPPDPGWEEFNI' A
#
# COMPACT_ATOMS: atom_id res chain seq x y z
N MET A 1 6.50 6.09 6.93
CA MET A 1 5.88 7.43 6.71
C MET A 1 4.91 7.78 7.85
N LYS A 2 4.21 8.93 7.82
CA LYS A 2 3.15 9.23 8.81
C LYS A 2 1.79 8.78 8.31
N PHE A 3 0.83 8.62 9.23
CA PHE A 3 -0.52 8.16 8.87
C PHE A 3 -1.28 9.19 8.03
N GLU A 4 -1.05 10.48 8.28
CA GLU A 4 -1.73 11.59 7.58
C GLU A 4 -1.36 11.67 6.10
N ASP A 5 -0.25 11.05 5.71
CA ASP A 5 0.23 10.99 4.33
C ASP A 5 -0.50 9.91 3.51
N LEU A 6 -1.19 8.97 4.17
CA LEU A 6 -1.87 7.85 3.51
C LEU A 6 -3.15 8.32 2.83
N LYS A 7 -3.27 7.99 1.54
CA LYS A 7 -4.45 8.25 0.72
C LYS A 7 -4.65 7.15 -0.33
N PRO A 8 -5.89 6.84 -0.70
CA PRO A 8 -6.15 5.91 -1.80
C PRO A 8 -5.40 6.30 -3.08
N GLY A 9 -4.87 5.30 -3.78
CA GLY A 9 -4.07 5.48 -4.99
C GLY A 9 -2.60 5.81 -4.74
N LEU A 10 -2.16 5.97 -3.48
CA LEU A 10 -0.76 6.24 -3.19
C LEU A 10 0.09 4.98 -3.41
N PRO A 11 1.09 5.04 -4.31
CA PRO A 11 2.08 3.99 -4.43
C PRO A 11 3.02 3.93 -3.23
N VAL A 12 3.16 2.74 -2.68
CA VAL A 12 3.98 2.48 -1.49
C VAL A 12 4.79 1.20 -1.64
N ARG A 13 5.84 1.08 -0.84
CA ARG A 13 6.61 -0.14 -0.61
C ARG A 13 6.55 -0.48 0.87
N ILE A 14 6.41 -1.77 1.17
CA ILE A 14 6.48 -2.30 2.53
C ILE A 14 7.95 -2.36 2.95
N ALA A 15 8.27 -1.92 4.18
CA ALA A 15 9.61 -2.00 4.75
C ALA A 15 10.22 -3.42 4.62
N ASP A 16 11.50 -3.51 4.27
CA ASP A 16 12.17 -4.77 3.92
C ASP A 16 12.15 -5.81 5.06
N ASP A 17 12.14 -5.37 6.32
CA ASP A 17 12.13 -6.19 7.53
C ASP A 17 10.73 -6.40 8.13
N HIS A 18 9.67 -6.06 7.41
CA HIS A 18 8.31 -6.16 7.91
C HIS A 18 7.87 -7.62 8.18
N SER A 19 7.26 -7.83 9.36
CA SER A 19 6.89 -9.15 9.90
C SER A 19 5.83 -9.93 9.10
N SER A 20 5.17 -9.31 8.12
CA SER A 20 4.17 -9.99 7.27
C SER A 20 4.76 -11.00 6.30
N GLY A 21 6.09 -10.99 6.08
CA GLY A 21 6.74 -11.80 5.05
C GLY A 21 6.67 -11.19 3.63
N PHE A 22 6.09 -10.00 3.48
CA PHE A 22 5.99 -9.26 2.23
C PHE A 22 6.91 -8.03 2.18
N GLY A 23 7.96 -8.02 3.01
CA GLY A 23 8.93 -6.92 3.03
C GLY A 23 9.53 -6.66 1.65
N GLY A 24 9.70 -5.39 1.32
CA GLY A 24 10.22 -4.91 0.05
C GLY A 24 9.25 -4.96 -1.13
N ARG A 25 8.04 -5.50 -0.96
CA ARG A 25 7.02 -5.51 -2.01
C ARG A 25 6.38 -4.14 -2.18
N GLY A 26 6.18 -3.75 -3.44
CA GLY A 26 5.43 -2.55 -3.82
C GLY A 26 3.93 -2.84 -3.95
N GLY A 27 3.12 -1.81 -3.74
CA GLY A 27 1.67 -1.89 -3.85
C GLY A 27 1.01 -0.52 -3.91
N ILE A 28 -0.31 -0.52 -3.94
CA ILE A 28 -1.14 0.69 -3.96
C ILE A 28 -2.02 0.71 -2.71
N VAL A 29 -2.07 1.85 -2.02
CA VAL A 29 -3.03 2.09 -0.94
C VAL A 29 -4.45 2.11 -1.51
N LEU A 30 -5.31 1.24 -1.01
CA LEU A 30 -6.74 1.21 -1.34
C LEU A 30 -7.55 2.09 -0.39
N ASP A 31 -7.22 2.06 0.90
CA ASP A 31 -7.92 2.81 1.95
C ASP A 31 -6.98 3.05 3.15
N ALA A 32 -7.29 4.05 3.98
CA ALA A 32 -6.52 4.39 5.18
C ALA A 32 -7.46 4.63 6.38
N GLY A 33 -7.21 3.96 7.49
CA GLY A 33 -8.13 3.97 8.62
C GLY A 33 -7.75 3.02 9.73
N THR A 34 -8.74 2.73 10.58
CA THR A 34 -8.66 1.66 11.58
C THR A 34 -9.45 0.47 11.07
N PHE A 35 -8.76 -0.66 10.90
CA PHE A 35 -9.33 -1.89 10.38
C PHE A 35 -9.47 -2.91 11.51
N GLN A 36 -10.58 -3.66 11.50
CA GLN A 36 -10.72 -4.85 12.32
C GLN A 36 -10.14 -6.05 11.56
N LEU A 37 -9.12 -6.68 12.14
CA LEU A 37 -8.50 -7.87 11.59
C LEU A 37 -9.35 -9.11 11.91
N VAL A 38 -9.10 -10.20 11.18
CA VAL A 38 -9.77 -11.50 11.42
C VAL A 38 -9.49 -12.04 12.83
N SER A 39 -8.34 -11.69 13.42
CA SER A 39 -8.01 -12.01 14.82
C SER A 39 -8.90 -11.28 15.84
N GLY A 40 -9.68 -10.29 15.42
CA GLY A 40 -10.47 -9.39 16.28
C GLY A 40 -9.70 -8.16 16.75
N GLU A 41 -8.39 -8.08 16.50
CA GLU A 41 -7.57 -6.91 16.81
C GLU A 41 -7.89 -5.74 15.86
N TYR A 42 -7.74 -4.52 16.37
CA TYR A 42 -7.85 -3.31 15.56
C TYR A 42 -6.47 -2.78 15.24
N ARG A 43 -6.23 -2.47 13.96
CA ARG A 43 -4.97 -1.88 13.50
C ARG A 43 -5.24 -0.59 12.73
N LYS A 44 -4.49 0.47 13.06
CA LYS A 44 -4.53 1.75 12.34
C LYS A 44 -3.44 1.76 11.28
N GLY A 45 -3.80 1.93 10.01
CA GLY A 45 -2.86 1.87 8.90
C GLY A 45 -3.53 2.04 7.54
N ALA A 46 -2.90 1.50 6.50
CA ALA A 46 -3.46 1.43 5.15
C ALA A 46 -3.78 -0.03 4.78
N LEU A 47 -4.89 -0.21 4.06
CA LEU A 47 -5.14 -1.41 3.28
C LEU A 47 -4.37 -1.27 1.96
N VAL A 48 -3.35 -2.09 1.76
CA VAL A 48 -2.46 -2.05 0.58
C VAL A 48 -2.70 -3.28 -0.28
N ASP A 49 -2.90 -3.07 -1.58
CA ASP A 49 -2.91 -4.13 -2.58
C ASP A 49 -1.51 -4.27 -3.19
N ILE A 50 -0.88 -5.43 -2.96
CA ILE A 50 0.45 -5.75 -3.50
C ILE A 50 0.37 -6.67 -4.73
N TYR A 51 -0.80 -6.74 -5.39
CA TYR A 51 -1.09 -7.57 -6.57
C TYR A 51 -1.08 -9.10 -6.34
N GLU A 52 -0.61 -9.55 -5.18
CA GLU A 52 -0.69 -10.94 -4.72
C GLU A 52 -1.68 -11.08 -3.55
N ALA A 53 -1.74 -10.08 -2.67
CA ALA A 53 -2.55 -10.06 -1.46
C ALA A 53 -2.96 -8.64 -1.08
N ARG A 54 -3.96 -8.54 -0.20
CA ARG A 54 -4.36 -7.29 0.45
C ARG A 54 -4.01 -7.34 1.93
N LEU A 55 -3.25 -6.35 2.38
CA LEU A 55 -2.66 -6.33 3.71
C LEU A 55 -2.99 -5.03 4.42
N VAL A 56 -3.25 -5.09 5.72
CA VAL A 56 -3.30 -3.89 6.57
C VAL A 56 -1.91 -3.66 7.16
N ILE A 57 -1.24 -2.60 6.70
CA ILE A 57 0.12 -2.23 7.08
C ILE A 57 0.10 -0.87 7.80
N GLU A 58 0.88 -0.74 8.88
CA GLU A 58 0.98 0.53 9.60
C GLU A 58 1.77 1.56 8.77
N ALA A 59 1.46 2.84 8.94
CA ALA A 59 2.13 3.90 8.19
C ALA A 59 3.65 3.92 8.43
N ALA A 60 4.10 3.51 9.61
CA ALA A 60 5.52 3.45 9.96
C ALA A 60 6.29 2.49 9.04
N ASP A 61 5.64 1.41 8.60
CA ASP A 61 6.23 0.33 7.79
C ASP A 61 6.00 0.53 6.28
N LEU A 62 5.55 1.71 5.88
CA LEU A 62 5.37 2.09 4.49
C LEU A 62 6.32 3.22 4.08
N GLU A 63 6.85 3.05 2.88
CA GLU A 63 7.66 4.03 2.17
C GLU A 63 6.92 4.46 0.91
N ILE A 64 6.84 5.76 0.63
CA ILE A 64 6.27 6.24 -0.63
C ILE A 64 7.25 5.92 -1.75
N VAL A 65 6.76 5.34 -2.83
CA VAL A 65 7.56 5.11 -4.04
C VAL A 65 6.99 5.91 -5.20
N GLU A 66 7.85 6.45 -6.04
CA GLU A 66 7.40 7.06 -7.29
C GLU A 66 7.03 5.93 -8.26
N LEU A 67 5.80 5.96 -8.79
CA LEU A 67 5.46 5.11 -9.92
C LEU A 67 6.25 5.62 -11.13
N PRO A 68 6.93 4.74 -11.87
CA PRO A 68 7.43 5.13 -13.17
C PRO A 68 6.25 5.63 -14.01
N PRO A 69 6.45 6.66 -14.86
CA PRO A 69 5.41 7.07 -15.79
C PRO A 69 4.95 5.84 -16.60
N PRO A 70 3.65 5.73 -16.91
CA PRO A 70 3.18 4.66 -17.77
C PRO A 70 3.99 4.66 -19.06
N ASP A 71 4.32 3.47 -19.57
CA ASP A 71 5.00 3.37 -20.86
C ASP A 71 4.19 4.13 -21.92
N PRO A 72 4.84 4.89 -22.83
CA PRO A 72 4.17 5.79 -23.78
C PRO A 72 3.07 5.17 -24.65
N GLY A 73 2.95 3.84 -24.70
CA GLY A 73 1.93 3.12 -25.48
C GLY A 73 0.60 2.88 -24.76
N TRP A 74 0.46 3.18 -23.46
CA TRP A 74 -0.81 2.98 -22.73
C TRP A 74 -1.74 4.20 -22.76
N GLU A 75 -1.26 5.37 -23.20
CA GLU A 75 -2.10 6.56 -23.41
C GLU A 75 -3.07 6.43 -24.61
N GLU A 76 -2.93 5.38 -25.43
CA GLU A 76 -3.71 5.22 -26.67
C GLU A 76 -5.10 4.59 -26.47
N PHE A 77 -5.44 4.08 -25.28
CA PHE A 77 -6.77 3.54 -25.00
C PHE A 77 -7.59 4.47 -24.11
N ASN A 78 -8.17 5.51 -24.71
CA ASN A 78 -9.37 6.14 -24.16
C ASN A 78 -10.52 5.12 -24.26
N ILE A 79 -11.00 4.60 -23.13
CA ILE A 79 -12.29 3.90 -23.02
C ILE A 79 -13.39 4.95 -22.84
#